data_AF-A0A939U347-F1
#
_entry.id   AF-A0A939U347-F1
#
_cell.length_a   1.000
_cell.length_b   1.000
_cell.length_c   1.000
_cell.angle_alpha   90.00
_cell.angle_beta   90.00
_cell.angle_gamma   90.00
#
_symmetry.space_group_name_H-M   'P 1'
#
loop_
_entity.id
_entity.type
_entity.pdbx_description
1 polymer ?
#
loop_
_entity_poly.entity_id
_entity_poly.type
_entity_poly.pdbx_seq_one_letter_code
_entity_poly.pdbx_strand_id
1 'polypeptide(L)'
;VQAAETVEQPGVFASFFGPDPFGLLSVVVLTSLGTWGLPQMVQKFYAIKDERSIKTGTIVSTFFAIIIGGGSYFMGGFGRLFGGEGASFINAETGAVAYDGIVPAMLQNSLSDILIGVVVVLVLSASMSTLSALVLTSSSTLTLDLLKDNVIKNMDQKKQLLVMRIMIVFFVVVSVVIALDPPTAIAQLMGISWGALAGSFLAPFLYGLYWKKVTRPAVWVSFLCGVGITVGSLFIDSLSPIVAGAGAMIAGLIVVPIVSAITSNSQKDKNRVENIFECYNVNITVKKSRQLSSD
;
A
#
# COMPACT_ATOMS: atom_id res chain seq x y z
N VAL A 1 36.63 5.15 16.74
CA VAL A 1 37.11 6.49 16.33
C VAL A 1 37.50 6.42 14.85
N GLN A 2 36.52 6.71 14.00
CA GLN A 2 36.70 7.22 12.65
C GLN A 2 35.49 8.15 12.52
N ALA A 3 35.75 9.45 12.51
CA ALA A 3 34.73 10.47 12.53
C ALA A 3 33.84 10.29 11.30
N ALA A 4 32.55 9.99 11.52
CA ALA A 4 31.54 10.31 10.54
C ALA A 4 31.63 11.82 10.37
N GLU A 5 32.07 12.27 9.19
CA GLU A 5 31.88 13.65 8.78
C GLU A 5 30.38 13.94 8.93
N THR A 6 30.04 14.63 10.01
CA THR A 6 28.83 15.42 10.07
C THR A 6 28.93 16.34 8.89
N VAL A 7 28.21 16.03 7.81
CA VAL A 7 27.95 16.96 6.73
C VAL A 7 27.15 18.11 7.36
N GLU A 8 27.88 19.04 7.97
CA GLU A 8 27.41 20.35 8.39
C GLU A 8 27.16 21.15 7.11
N GLN A 9 26.10 20.80 6.38
CA GLN A 9 25.51 21.73 5.45
C GLN A 9 24.41 22.50 6.19
N PRO A 10 24.63 23.78 6.51
CA PRO A 10 23.62 24.59 7.17
C PRO A 10 22.40 24.68 6.25
N GLY A 11 21.24 24.19 6.74
CA GLY A 11 19.97 24.31 6.04
C GLY A 11 19.43 23.06 5.34
N VAL A 12 20.14 21.92 5.31
CA VAL A 12 19.59 20.66 4.75
C VAL A 12 18.35 20.19 5.53
N PHE A 13 18.34 20.43 6.84
CA PHE A 13 17.18 20.17 7.69
C PHE A 13 16.12 21.28 7.69
N ALA A 14 16.42 22.44 7.08
CA ALA A 14 15.48 23.54 6.86
C ALA A 14 14.87 23.54 5.44
N SER A 15 15.37 22.67 4.54
CA SER A 15 14.80 22.44 3.22
C SER A 15 13.44 21.75 3.31
N PHE A 16 12.48 22.20 2.50
CA PHE A 16 11.15 21.58 2.38
C PHE A 16 11.21 20.09 2.01
N PHE A 17 12.28 19.66 1.34
CA PHE A 17 12.48 18.28 0.89
C PHE A 17 13.36 17.44 1.83
N GLY A 18 13.90 18.05 2.89
CA GLY A 18 14.74 17.37 3.87
C GLY A 18 16.08 16.85 3.31
N PRO A 19 16.77 15.97 4.07
CA PRO A 19 18.11 15.47 3.74
C PRO A 19 18.14 14.41 2.63
N ASP A 20 17.02 13.73 2.35
CA ASP A 20 16.89 12.75 1.28
C ASP A 20 15.62 13.01 0.44
N PRO A 21 15.67 13.96 -0.51
CA PRO A 21 14.55 14.29 -1.37
C PRO A 21 14.06 13.10 -2.22
N PHE A 22 14.97 12.20 -2.59
CA PHE A 22 14.65 11.06 -3.46
C PHE A 22 13.96 9.94 -2.71
N GLY A 23 14.41 9.63 -1.48
CA GLY A 23 13.69 8.74 -0.57
C GLY A 23 12.31 9.30 -0.22
N LEU A 24 12.20 10.60 0.06
CA LEU A 24 10.91 11.25 0.34
C LEU A 24 9.95 11.14 -0.85
N LEU A 25 10.41 11.45 -2.06
CA LEU A 25 9.61 11.28 -3.27
C LEU A 25 9.18 9.82 -3.45
N SER A 26 10.08 8.88 -3.22
CA SER A 26 9.80 7.44 -3.33
C SER A 26 8.75 6.99 -2.31
N VAL A 27 8.79 7.47 -1.06
CA VAL A 27 7.75 7.23 -0.05
C VAL A 27 6.41 7.79 -0.52
N VAL A 28 6.38 9.02 -1.02
CA VAL A 28 5.13 9.67 -1.50
C VAL A 28 4.54 8.88 -2.67
N VAL A 29 5.36 8.48 -3.64
CA VAL A 29 4.93 7.67 -4.78
C VAL A 29 4.43 6.31 -4.32
N LEU A 30 5.21 5.61 -3.48
CA LEU A 30 4.87 4.29 -2.97
C LEU A 30 3.56 4.30 -2.19
N THR A 31 3.36 5.28 -1.30
CA THR A 31 2.15 5.35 -0.46
C THR A 31 0.94 5.86 -1.22
N SER A 32 1.11 6.76 -2.20
CA SER A 32 -0.01 7.32 -2.98
C SER A 32 -0.47 6.34 -4.07
N LEU A 33 0.45 5.92 -4.95
CA LEU A 33 0.13 5.03 -6.06
C LEU A 33 0.02 3.57 -5.62
N GLY A 34 0.75 3.17 -4.57
CA GLY A 34 0.74 1.79 -4.11
C GLY A 34 -0.65 1.30 -3.78
N THR A 35 -1.43 2.10 -3.06
CA THR A 35 -2.81 1.74 -2.66
C THR A 35 -3.73 1.32 -3.81
N TRP A 36 -3.47 1.81 -5.03
CA TRP A 36 -4.30 1.49 -6.20
C TRP A 36 -4.04 0.08 -6.72
N GLY A 37 -2.82 -0.45 -6.52
CA GLY A 37 -2.43 -1.79 -6.93
C GLY A 37 -2.82 -2.89 -5.94
N LEU A 38 -3.28 -2.55 -4.73
CA LEU A 38 -3.55 -3.54 -3.68
C LEU A 38 -4.95 -4.16 -3.83
N PRO A 39 -5.07 -5.51 -3.93
CA PRO A 39 -6.35 -6.19 -4.14
C PRO A 39 -7.43 -5.84 -3.09
N GLN A 40 -7.04 -5.70 -1.83
CA GLN A 40 -7.94 -5.34 -0.72
C GLN A 40 -8.60 -3.95 -0.88
N MET A 41 -7.99 -3.04 -1.64
CA MET A 41 -8.55 -1.72 -1.90
C MET A 41 -9.55 -1.78 -3.05
N VAL A 42 -9.24 -2.54 -4.10
CA VAL A 42 -10.15 -2.80 -5.23
C VAL A 42 -11.45 -3.43 -4.76
N GLN A 43 -11.38 -4.38 -3.81
CA GLN A 43 -12.57 -5.01 -3.23
C GLN A 43 -13.52 -4.03 -2.55
N LYS A 44 -13.00 -2.95 -1.95
CA LYS A 44 -13.84 -1.90 -1.33
C LYS A 44 -14.63 -1.11 -2.37
N PHE A 45 -14.08 -0.90 -3.57
CA PHE A 45 -14.79 -0.23 -4.65
C PHE A 45 -15.98 -1.05 -5.16
N TYR A 46 -15.89 -2.39 -5.15
CA TYR A 46 -17.02 -3.25 -5.51
C TYR A 46 -18.18 -3.22 -4.49
N ALA A 47 -17.91 -2.80 -3.25
CA ALA A 47 -18.93 -2.67 -2.21
C ALA A 47 -19.71 -1.34 -2.28
N ILE A 48 -19.33 -0.43 -3.18
CA ILE A 48 -19.99 0.87 -3.34
C ILE A 48 -21.37 0.67 -3.97
N LYS A 49 -22.41 1.14 -3.27
CA LYS A 49 -23.81 0.92 -3.66
C LYS A 49 -24.32 1.94 -4.67
N ASP A 50 -23.76 3.15 -4.68
CA ASP A 50 -24.29 4.27 -5.46
C ASP A 50 -23.20 5.30 -5.83
N GLU A 51 -23.41 6.01 -6.93
CA GLU A 51 -22.46 7.01 -7.45
C GLU A 51 -22.32 8.24 -6.53
N ARG A 52 -23.35 8.59 -5.75
CA ARG A 52 -23.27 9.70 -4.79
C ARG A 52 -22.30 9.38 -3.67
N SER A 53 -22.28 8.14 -3.19
CA SER A 53 -21.31 7.64 -2.22
C SER A 53 -19.86 7.75 -2.72
N ILE A 54 -19.61 7.66 -4.03
CA ILE A 54 -18.27 7.90 -4.61
C ILE A 54 -17.86 9.35 -4.38
N LYS A 55 -18.70 10.32 -4.78
CA LYS A 55 -18.38 11.76 -4.67
C LYS A 55 -18.19 12.18 -3.22
N THR A 56 -19.10 11.79 -2.33
CA THR A 56 -18.99 12.07 -0.89
C THR A 56 -17.75 11.41 -0.30
N GLY A 57 -17.51 10.14 -0.67
CA GLY A 57 -16.32 9.40 -0.24
C GLY A 57 -15.02 10.08 -0.65
N THR A 58 -14.92 10.55 -1.90
CA THR A 58 -13.73 11.29 -2.37
C THR A 58 -13.48 12.54 -1.53
N ILE A 59 -14.48 13.42 -1.37
CA ILE A 59 -14.31 14.68 -0.62
C ILE A 59 -13.90 14.42 0.83
N VAL A 60 -14.62 13.53 1.52
CA VAL A 60 -14.32 13.19 2.91
C VAL A 60 -12.94 12.55 3.03
N SER A 61 -12.61 11.58 2.17
CA SER A 61 -11.30 10.91 2.21
C SER A 61 -10.13 11.84 1.93
N THR A 62 -10.26 12.77 0.98
CA THR A 62 -9.21 13.75 0.68
C THR A 62 -8.98 14.69 1.86
N PHE A 63 -10.04 15.17 2.51
CA PHE A 63 -9.91 16.01 3.69
C PHE A 63 -9.19 15.29 4.84
N PHE A 64 -9.60 14.05 5.14
CA PHE A 64 -8.93 13.23 6.16
C PHE A 64 -7.50 12.89 5.77
N ALA A 65 -7.21 12.64 4.49
CA ALA A 65 -5.85 12.36 4.02
C ALA A 65 -4.91 13.56 4.23
N ILE A 66 -5.38 14.79 4.03
CA ILE A 66 -4.59 16.00 4.29
C ILE A 66 -4.27 16.11 5.79
N ILE A 67 -5.26 15.88 6.66
CA ILE A 67 -5.06 15.96 8.11
C ILE A 67 -4.11 14.87 8.61
N ILE A 68 -4.35 13.61 8.22
CA ILE A 68 -3.56 12.46 8.68
C ILE A 68 -2.15 12.51 8.08
N GLY A 69 -2.07 12.70 6.76
CA GLY A 69 -0.80 12.82 6.04
C GLY A 69 0.02 13.99 6.56
N GLY A 70 -0.56 15.20 6.56
CA GLY A 70 0.08 16.39 7.10
C GLY A 70 0.56 16.21 8.53
N GLY A 71 -0.32 15.71 9.42
CA GLY A 71 0.02 15.43 10.82
C GLY A 71 1.19 14.46 10.98
N SER A 72 1.21 13.37 10.18
CA SER A 72 2.30 12.38 10.24
C SER A 72 3.65 12.94 9.77
N TYR A 73 3.67 13.75 8.71
CA TYR A 73 4.91 14.40 8.24
C TYR A 73 5.43 15.44 9.23
N PHE A 74 4.54 16.26 9.82
CA PHE A 74 4.94 17.22 10.85
C PHE A 74 5.48 16.53 12.09
N MET A 75 4.86 15.42 12.53
CA MET A 75 5.30 14.65 13.69
C MET A 75 6.73 14.12 13.53
N GLY A 76 7.09 13.62 12.34
CA GLY A 76 8.46 13.22 12.03
C GLY A 76 9.47 14.37 12.15
N GLY A 77 9.09 15.58 11.75
CA GLY A 77 9.90 16.79 11.93
C GLY A 77 10.07 17.19 13.40
N PHE A 78 8.99 17.15 14.18
CA PHE A 78 9.00 17.45 15.62
C PHE A 78 9.83 16.45 16.43
N GLY A 79 9.95 15.19 16.00
CA GLY A 79 10.76 14.17 16.68
C GLY A 79 12.22 14.60 16.92
N ARG A 80 12.76 15.52 16.12
CA ARG A 80 14.10 16.10 16.34
C ARG A 80 14.17 17.04 17.55
N LEU A 81 13.09 17.76 17.84
CA LEU A 81 13.03 18.71 18.97
C LEU A 81 12.86 17.99 20.31
N PHE A 82 12.20 16.83 20.31
CA PHE A 82 12.06 15.98 21.49
C PHE A 82 13.26 15.06 21.74
N GLY A 83 14.33 15.18 20.94
CA GLY A 83 15.59 14.44 21.07
C GLY A 83 16.72 15.20 21.78
N GLY A 84 16.41 16.24 22.56
CA GLY A 84 17.41 17.04 23.28
C GLY A 84 18.11 16.27 24.40
N GLU A 85 19.45 16.36 24.42
CA GLU A 85 20.43 15.73 25.32
C GLU A 85 20.46 14.20 25.34
N GLY A 86 21.05 13.63 24.28
CA GLY A 86 21.58 12.27 24.29
C GLY A 86 20.81 11.28 23.42
N ALA A 87 20.92 11.46 22.09
CA ALA A 87 20.93 10.40 21.07
C ALA A 87 20.13 9.10 21.35
N SER A 88 18.92 9.18 21.92
CA SER A 88 18.17 7.99 22.35
C SER A 88 17.44 7.31 21.19
N PHE A 89 17.52 7.91 20.01
CA PHE A 89 17.03 7.35 18.76
C PHE A 89 18.13 6.68 17.94
N ILE A 90 19.38 6.64 18.42
CA ILE A 90 20.48 5.98 17.73
C ILE A 90 20.74 4.65 18.42
N ASN A 91 20.61 3.54 17.69
CA ASN A 91 21.01 2.24 18.21
C ASN A 91 22.50 2.26 18.53
N ALA A 92 22.86 2.04 19.80
CA ALA A 92 24.24 2.09 20.28
C ALA A 92 25.16 1.08 19.58
N GLU A 93 24.60 0.01 19.02
CA GLU A 93 25.33 -1.06 18.33
C GLU A 93 25.54 -0.80 16.83
N THR A 94 24.63 -0.08 16.16
CA THR A 94 24.66 0.09 14.69
C THR A 94 24.86 1.54 14.23
N GLY A 95 24.75 2.52 15.14
CA GLY A 95 24.80 3.94 14.78
C GLY A 95 23.61 4.40 13.93
N ALA A 96 22.63 3.53 13.69
CA ALA A 96 21.45 3.82 12.87
C ALA A 96 20.31 4.40 13.70
N VAL A 97 19.54 5.31 13.10
CA VAL A 97 18.37 5.91 13.75
C VAL A 97 17.22 4.90 13.81
N ALA A 98 16.71 4.62 15.01
CA ALA A 98 15.52 3.82 15.29
C ALA A 98 14.25 4.63 14.99
N TYR A 99 13.93 4.77 13.69
CA TYR A 99 12.80 5.58 13.21
C TYR A 99 11.45 5.17 13.80
N ASP A 100 11.22 3.88 14.04
CA ASP A 100 9.96 3.36 14.57
C ASP A 100 9.74 3.71 16.07
N GLY A 101 10.82 4.02 16.80
CA GLY A 101 10.79 4.38 18.22
C GLY A 101 10.52 5.86 18.49
N ILE A 102 10.56 6.71 17.46
CA ILE A 102 10.42 8.17 17.61
C ILE A 102 9.05 8.54 18.17
N VAL A 103 7.97 8.05 17.54
CA VAL A 103 6.60 8.39 17.95
C VAL A 103 6.29 7.89 19.37
N PRO A 104 6.56 6.62 19.74
CA PRO A 104 6.37 6.17 21.12
C PRO A 104 7.12 7.01 22.16
N ALA A 105 8.37 7.37 21.90
CA ALA A 105 9.17 8.18 22.82
C ALA A 105 8.63 9.61 22.96
N MET A 106 8.21 10.23 21.86
CA MET A 106 7.57 11.56 21.89
C MET A 106 6.30 11.54 22.75
N LEU A 107 5.48 10.49 22.62
CA LEU A 107 4.24 10.36 23.41
C LEU A 107 4.56 10.21 24.90
N GLN A 108 5.56 9.41 25.27
CA GLN A 108 5.96 9.21 26.68
C GLN A 108 6.51 10.47 27.33
N ASN A 109 7.28 11.27 26.60
CA ASN A 109 7.93 12.47 27.15
C ASN A 109 7.02 13.71 27.20
N SER A 110 5.91 13.71 26.44
CA SER A 110 5.12 14.93 26.20
C SER A 110 3.68 14.88 26.73
N LEU A 111 3.17 13.69 27.06
CA LEU A 111 1.76 13.49 27.43
C LEU A 111 1.65 12.86 28.82
N SER A 112 0.59 13.20 29.55
CA SER A 112 0.23 12.52 30.80
C SER A 112 -0.20 11.07 30.55
N ASP A 113 0.01 10.18 31.52
CA ASP A 113 -0.31 8.75 31.46
C ASP A 113 -1.72 8.43 30.94
N ILE A 114 -2.73 9.19 31.37
CA ILE A 114 -4.12 9.01 30.94
C ILE A 114 -4.27 9.21 29.43
N LEU A 115 -3.60 10.23 28.89
CA LEU A 115 -3.67 10.60 27.48
C LEU A 115 -2.89 9.62 26.61
N ILE A 116 -1.76 9.10 27.11
CA ILE A 116 -1.05 7.98 26.48
C ILE A 116 -1.96 6.75 26.40
N GLY A 117 -2.66 6.41 27.49
CA GLY A 117 -3.62 5.31 27.52
C GLY A 117 -4.70 5.44 26.44
N VAL A 118 -5.28 6.63 26.28
CA VAL A 118 -6.27 6.91 25.22
C VAL A 118 -5.66 6.74 23.82
N VAL A 119 -4.46 7.30 23.58
CA VAL A 119 -3.77 7.20 22.28
C VAL A 119 -3.45 5.75 21.93
N VAL A 120 -2.96 4.96 22.89
CA VAL A 120 -2.67 3.53 22.67
C VAL A 120 -3.93 2.77 22.29
N VAL A 121 -5.06 3.01 22.97
CA VAL A 121 -6.35 2.38 22.62
C VAL A 121 -6.79 2.76 21.20
N LEU A 122 -6.63 4.03 20.80
CA LEU A 122 -6.94 4.49 19.44
C LEU A 122 -6.07 3.81 18.38
N VAL A 123 -4.75 3.70 18.62
CA VAL A 123 -3.81 3.03 17.72
C VAL A 123 -4.12 1.53 17.60
N LEU A 124 -4.40 0.86 18.73
CA LEU A 124 -4.79 -0.56 18.73
C LEU A 124 -6.09 -0.78 17.96
N SER A 125 -7.08 0.11 18.14
CA SER A 125 -8.35 0.04 17.40
C SER A 125 -8.13 0.19 15.89
N ALA A 126 -7.33 1.17 15.46
CA ALA A 126 -7.00 1.38 14.06
C ALA A 126 -6.26 0.15 13.46
N SER A 127 -5.30 -0.40 14.20
CA SER A 127 -4.55 -1.59 13.78
C SER A 127 -5.45 -2.83 13.63
N MET A 128 -6.35 -3.09 14.59
CA MET A 128 -7.29 -4.22 14.52
C MET A 128 -8.20 -4.16 13.29
N SER A 129 -8.66 -2.97 12.90
CA SER A 129 -9.50 -2.79 11.70
C SER A 129 -8.74 -3.14 10.41
N THR A 130 -7.45 -2.80 10.35
CA THR A 130 -6.60 -3.06 9.19
C THR A 130 -6.20 -4.54 9.13
N LEU A 131 -5.76 -5.10 10.26
CA LEU A 131 -5.41 -6.51 10.39
C LEU A 131 -6.59 -7.40 9.98
N SER A 132 -7.79 -7.12 10.49
CA SER A 132 -8.98 -7.91 10.17
C SER A 132 -9.26 -7.95 8.67
N ALA A 133 -9.18 -6.80 7.99
CA ALA A 133 -9.40 -6.72 6.54
C ALA A 133 -8.31 -7.47 5.75
N LEU A 134 -7.04 -7.32 6.10
CA LEU A 134 -5.92 -7.97 5.43
C LEU A 134 -5.99 -9.50 5.58
N VAL A 135 -6.16 -9.98 6.81
CA VAL A 135 -6.17 -11.41 7.11
C VAL A 135 -7.41 -12.09 6.51
N LEU A 136 -8.57 -11.41 6.55
CA LEU A 136 -9.78 -11.92 5.89
C LEU A 136 -9.61 -11.99 4.38
N THR A 137 -9.06 -10.95 3.75
CA THR A 137 -8.84 -10.93 2.30
C THR A 137 -7.91 -12.07 1.90
N SER A 138 -6.73 -12.17 2.51
CA SER A 138 -5.74 -13.23 2.23
C SER A 138 -6.30 -14.63 2.45
N SER A 139 -7.02 -14.85 3.55
CA SER A 139 -7.66 -16.13 3.85
C SER A 139 -8.74 -16.50 2.82
N SER A 140 -9.57 -15.54 2.43
CA SER A 140 -10.63 -15.76 1.44
C SER A 140 -10.07 -16.05 0.05
N THR A 141 -9.06 -15.30 -0.40
CA THR A 141 -8.35 -15.53 -1.66
C THR A 141 -7.71 -16.92 -1.68
N LEU A 142 -6.98 -17.33 -0.65
CA LEU A 142 -6.39 -18.68 -0.61
C LEU A 142 -7.44 -19.79 -0.57
N THR A 143 -8.54 -19.59 0.16
CA THR A 143 -9.57 -20.62 0.29
C THR A 143 -10.41 -20.77 -0.98
N LEU A 144 -10.81 -19.65 -1.59
CA LEU A 144 -11.68 -19.66 -2.76
C LEU A 144 -10.89 -19.83 -4.05
N ASP A 145 -9.76 -19.13 -4.22
CA ASP A 145 -9.04 -19.11 -5.49
C ASP A 145 -8.03 -20.25 -5.61
N LEU A 146 -7.41 -20.68 -4.50
CA LEU A 146 -6.42 -21.77 -4.51
C LEU A 146 -7.03 -23.11 -4.12
N LEU A 147 -7.69 -23.18 -2.95
CA LEU A 147 -8.16 -24.46 -2.41
C LEU A 147 -9.42 -24.99 -3.12
N LYS A 148 -10.43 -24.15 -3.33
CA LYS A 148 -11.69 -24.57 -3.95
C LYS A 148 -11.58 -24.84 -5.44
N ASP A 149 -10.83 -24.00 -6.17
CA ASP A 149 -10.74 -24.11 -7.64
C ASP A 149 -9.69 -25.14 -8.10
N ASN A 150 -8.61 -25.39 -7.33
CA ASN A 150 -7.54 -26.34 -7.72
C ASN A 150 -7.45 -27.63 -6.89
N VAL A 151 -7.67 -27.60 -5.56
CA VAL A 151 -7.29 -28.74 -4.68
C VAL A 151 -8.49 -29.58 -4.24
N ILE A 152 -9.61 -28.95 -3.89
CA ILE A 152 -10.82 -29.62 -3.39
C ILE A 152 -12.01 -29.17 -4.24
N LYS A 153 -12.27 -29.91 -5.32
CA LYS A 153 -13.49 -29.73 -6.12
C LYS A 153 -14.72 -30.00 -5.23
N ASN A 154 -15.66 -29.06 -5.22
CA ASN A 154 -16.91 -29.10 -4.45
C ASN A 154 -16.76 -29.00 -2.92
N MET A 155 -16.09 -27.94 -2.45
CA MET A 155 -16.09 -27.62 -1.02
C MET A 155 -17.47 -27.08 -0.59
N ASP A 156 -18.14 -27.74 0.36
CA ASP A 156 -19.39 -27.25 0.97
C ASP A 156 -19.19 -25.91 1.69
N GLN A 157 -20.21 -25.04 1.76
CA GLN A 157 -20.13 -23.70 2.35
C GLN A 157 -19.64 -23.74 3.81
N LYS A 158 -20.09 -24.73 4.60
CA LYS A 158 -19.64 -24.89 5.99
C LYS A 158 -18.15 -25.21 6.08
N LYS A 159 -17.66 -26.06 5.18
CA LYS A 159 -16.23 -26.40 5.08
C LYS A 159 -15.40 -25.20 4.61
N GLN A 160 -15.90 -24.41 3.66
CA GLN A 160 -15.25 -23.17 3.22
C GLN A 160 -15.07 -22.19 4.39
N LEU A 161 -16.12 -21.95 5.17
CA LEU A 161 -16.06 -21.08 6.34
C LEU A 161 -15.07 -21.59 7.39
N LEU A 162 -15.02 -22.90 7.63
CA LEU A 162 -14.09 -23.51 8.57
C LEU A 162 -12.64 -23.37 8.09
N VAL A 163 -12.37 -23.66 6.81
CA VAL A 163 -11.04 -23.51 6.21
C VAL A 163 -10.58 -22.04 6.24
N MET A 164 -11.47 -21.09 5.92
CA MET A 164 -11.14 -19.66 6.04
C MET A 164 -10.77 -19.29 7.48
N ARG A 165 -11.49 -19.79 8.50
CA ARG A 165 -11.14 -19.54 9.91
C ARG A 165 -9.78 -20.13 10.31
N ILE A 166 -9.47 -21.34 9.85
CA ILE A 166 -8.17 -21.97 10.09
C ILE A 166 -7.06 -21.14 9.42
N MET A 167 -7.26 -20.70 8.18
CA MET A 167 -6.29 -19.87 7.46
C MET A 167 -6.10 -18.51 8.14
N ILE A 168 -7.16 -17.91 8.70
CA ILE A 168 -7.05 -16.68 9.52
C ILE A 168 -6.12 -16.91 10.71
N VAL A 169 -6.34 -17.98 11.50
CA VAL A 169 -5.48 -18.30 12.66
C VAL A 169 -4.04 -18.55 12.23
N PHE A 170 -3.84 -19.30 11.15
CA PHE A 170 -2.52 -19.55 10.58
C PHE A 170 -1.79 -18.25 10.22
N PHE A 171 -2.44 -17.32 9.52
CA PHE A 171 -1.85 -16.03 9.16
C PHE A 171 -1.51 -15.17 10.38
N VAL A 172 -2.36 -15.17 11.42
CA VAL A 172 -2.08 -14.45 12.67
C VAL A 172 -0.85 -15.02 13.37
N VAL A 173 -0.72 -16.36 13.46
CA VAL A 173 0.43 -17.00 14.08
C VAL A 173 1.72 -16.65 13.34
N VAL A 174 1.72 -16.76 12.00
CA VAL A 174 2.89 -16.38 11.18
C VAL A 174 3.24 -14.90 11.38
N SER A 175 2.24 -14.02 11.41
CA SER A 175 2.45 -12.59 11.66
C SER A 175 3.09 -12.32 13.03
N VAL A 176 2.68 -13.05 14.08
CA VAL A 176 3.26 -12.91 15.42
C VAL A 176 4.70 -13.41 15.45
N VAL A 177 5.00 -14.54 14.80
CA VAL A 177 6.37 -15.08 14.73
C VAL A 177 7.32 -14.07 14.07
N ILE A 178 6.92 -13.44 12.96
CA ILE A 178 7.72 -12.42 12.29
C ILE A 178 7.84 -11.15 13.13
N ALA A 179 6.80 -10.80 13.90
CA ALA A 179 6.80 -9.60 14.74
C ALA A 179 7.71 -9.72 15.98
N LEU A 180 8.04 -10.94 16.44
CA LEU A 180 8.92 -11.16 17.59
C LEU A 180 10.39 -10.86 17.27
N ASP A 181 10.82 -11.03 16.01
CA ASP A 181 12.18 -10.76 15.56
C ASP A 181 12.16 -10.07 14.17
N PRO A 182 11.87 -8.75 14.12
CA PRO A 182 11.72 -8.04 12.86
C PRO A 182 13.09 -7.86 12.18
N PRO A 183 13.27 -8.29 10.92
CA PRO A 183 14.58 -8.28 10.26
C PRO A 183 15.03 -6.87 9.84
N THR A 184 14.11 -5.91 9.72
CA THR A 184 14.38 -4.52 9.35
C THR A 184 13.33 -3.58 9.95
N ALA A 185 13.56 -2.27 9.87
CA ALA A 185 12.57 -1.25 10.27
C ALA A 185 11.21 -1.48 9.59
N ILE A 186 10.13 -1.20 10.32
CA ILE A 186 8.75 -1.46 9.89
C ILE A 186 8.44 -0.73 8.58
N ALA A 187 8.95 0.50 8.42
CA ALA A 187 8.83 1.26 7.20
C ALA A 187 9.46 0.58 5.97
N GLN A 188 10.56 -0.16 6.14
CA GLN A 188 11.21 -0.90 5.05
C GLN A 188 10.46 -2.19 4.72
N LEU A 189 9.95 -2.91 5.72
CA LEU A 189 9.05 -4.06 5.52
C LEU A 189 7.80 -3.66 4.72
N MET A 190 7.21 -2.51 5.05
CA MET A 190 6.14 -1.91 4.27
C MET A 190 6.60 -1.61 2.84
N GLY A 191 7.79 -1.01 2.67
CA GLY A 191 8.43 -0.74 1.38
C GLY A 191 8.48 -1.95 0.45
N ILE A 192 8.98 -3.08 0.97
CA ILE A 192 9.09 -4.34 0.23
C ILE A 192 7.70 -4.85 -0.15
N SER A 193 6.77 -4.93 0.81
CA SER A 193 5.44 -5.49 0.59
C SER A 193 4.62 -4.67 -0.41
N TRP A 194 4.54 -3.35 -0.20
CA TRP A 194 3.81 -2.45 -1.08
C TRP A 194 4.49 -2.31 -2.44
N GLY A 195 5.82 -2.25 -2.46
CA GLY A 195 6.60 -2.19 -3.70
C GLY A 195 6.36 -3.40 -4.58
N ALA A 196 6.36 -4.61 -4.00
CA ALA A 196 6.12 -5.85 -4.74
C ALA A 196 4.69 -5.90 -5.28
N LEU A 197 3.70 -5.68 -4.41
CA LEU A 197 2.29 -5.77 -4.80
C LEU A 197 1.90 -4.70 -5.82
N ALA A 198 2.22 -3.44 -5.56
CA ALA A 198 1.86 -2.37 -6.47
C ALA A 198 2.75 -2.37 -7.73
N GLY A 199 4.04 -2.69 -7.63
CA GLY A 199 4.89 -2.87 -8.81
C GLY A 199 4.35 -3.93 -9.76
N SER A 200 3.79 -5.01 -9.21
CA SER A 200 3.23 -6.10 -10.01
C SER A 200 1.82 -5.84 -10.54
N PHE A 201 0.93 -5.20 -9.76
CA PHE A 201 -0.50 -5.10 -10.08
C PHE A 201 -0.99 -3.71 -10.52
N LEU A 202 -0.30 -2.63 -10.16
CA LEU A 202 -0.73 -1.26 -10.48
C LEU A 202 -0.94 -1.05 -11.97
N ALA A 203 0.08 -1.35 -12.78
CA ALA A 203 0.04 -1.13 -14.22
C ALA A 203 -0.98 -2.05 -14.93
N PRO A 204 -1.03 -3.37 -14.65
CA PRO A 204 -2.09 -4.22 -15.17
C PRO A 204 -3.51 -3.75 -14.82
N PHE A 205 -3.76 -3.27 -13.59
CA PHE A 205 -5.07 -2.77 -13.21
C PHE A 205 -5.42 -1.45 -13.91
N LEU A 206 -4.50 -0.50 -13.94
CA LEU A 206 -4.72 0.79 -14.59
C LEU A 206 -4.99 0.60 -16.09
N TYR A 207 -4.09 -0.08 -16.80
CA TYR A 207 -4.26 -0.28 -18.24
C TYR A 207 -5.38 -1.25 -18.56
N GLY A 208 -5.65 -2.25 -17.71
CA GLY A 208 -6.77 -3.18 -17.91
C GLY A 208 -8.14 -2.50 -17.87
N LEU A 209 -8.28 -1.41 -17.10
CA LEU A 209 -9.53 -0.65 -16.99
C LEU A 209 -9.74 0.33 -18.14
N TYR A 210 -8.66 0.96 -18.63
CA TYR A 210 -8.74 2.05 -19.60
C TYR A 210 -8.27 1.69 -21.01
N TRP A 211 -7.57 0.57 -21.21
CA TRP A 211 -6.94 0.22 -22.48
C TRP A 211 -7.23 -1.22 -22.92
N LYS A 212 -7.98 -1.34 -24.03
CA LYS A 212 -8.40 -2.62 -24.62
C LYS A 212 -7.25 -3.51 -25.12
N LYS A 213 -6.04 -2.96 -25.28
CA LYS A 213 -4.92 -3.66 -25.93
C LYS A 213 -4.04 -4.47 -24.97
N VAL A 214 -4.26 -4.40 -23.67
CA VAL A 214 -3.42 -5.10 -22.67
C VAL A 214 -3.39 -6.60 -22.91
N THR A 215 -2.18 -7.17 -23.01
CA THR A 215 -2.00 -8.60 -23.29
C THR A 215 -1.70 -9.45 -22.06
N ARG A 216 -2.12 -10.73 -22.08
CA ARG A 216 -1.83 -11.67 -20.98
C ARG A 216 -0.33 -11.78 -20.68
N PRO A 217 0.58 -11.87 -21.68
CA PRO A 217 2.01 -11.92 -21.40
C PRO A 217 2.55 -10.62 -20.81
N ALA A 218 2.00 -9.45 -21.19
CA ALA A 218 2.38 -8.18 -20.57
C ALA A 218 2.08 -8.14 -19.06
N VAL A 219 0.98 -8.75 -18.62
CA VAL A 219 0.65 -8.87 -17.19
C VAL A 219 1.65 -9.76 -16.45
N TRP A 220 2.02 -10.91 -17.03
CA TRP A 220 3.02 -11.79 -16.43
C TRP A 220 4.41 -11.16 -16.34
N VAL A 221 4.83 -10.46 -17.40
CA VAL A 221 6.12 -9.75 -17.40
C VAL A 221 6.11 -8.61 -16.39
N SER A 222 5.00 -7.88 -16.25
CA SER A 222 4.85 -6.87 -15.19
C SER A 222 4.92 -7.48 -13.79
N PHE A 223 4.30 -8.65 -13.58
CA PHE A 223 4.34 -9.34 -12.30
C PHE A 223 5.77 -9.74 -11.93
N LEU A 224 6.48 -10.39 -12.86
CA LEU A 224 7.87 -10.81 -12.68
C LEU A 224 8.83 -9.61 -12.51
N CYS A 225 8.61 -8.52 -13.24
CA CYS A 225 9.40 -7.31 -13.13
C CYS A 225 9.19 -6.63 -11.76
N GLY A 226 7.93 -6.49 -11.31
CA GLY A 226 7.61 -5.90 -10.00
C GLY A 226 8.21 -6.69 -8.83
N VAL A 227 7.96 -8.01 -8.79
CA VAL A 227 8.54 -8.88 -7.76
C VAL A 227 10.06 -8.94 -7.88
N GLY A 228 10.59 -9.08 -9.10
CA GLY A 228 12.03 -9.18 -9.34
C GLY A 228 12.82 -7.94 -8.91
N ILE A 229 12.30 -6.73 -9.15
CA ILE A 229 12.94 -5.49 -8.71
C ILE A 229 12.94 -5.40 -7.18
N THR A 230 11.81 -5.68 -6.53
CA THR A 230 11.71 -5.60 -5.06
C THR A 230 12.51 -6.67 -4.35
N VAL A 231 12.45 -7.93 -4.79
CA VAL A 231 13.27 -9.02 -4.23
C VAL A 231 14.75 -8.79 -4.55
N GLY A 232 15.08 -8.32 -5.76
CA GLY A 232 16.45 -7.96 -6.13
C GLY A 232 17.04 -6.88 -5.23
N SER A 233 16.22 -5.91 -4.79
CA SER A 233 16.68 -4.88 -3.85
C SER A 233 17.04 -5.41 -2.47
N LEU A 234 16.57 -6.60 -2.08
CA LEU A 234 16.98 -7.24 -0.82
C LEU A 234 18.42 -7.77 -0.87
N PHE A 235 18.96 -8.01 -2.08
CA PHE A 235 20.32 -8.50 -2.28
C PHE A 235 21.30 -7.39 -2.66
N ILE A 236 20.80 -6.16 -2.88
CA ILE A 236 21.60 -5.00 -3.28
C ILE A 236 21.49 -3.97 -2.17
N ASP A 237 22.48 -3.95 -1.27
CA ASP A 237 22.53 -3.05 -0.11
C ASP A 237 22.54 -1.55 -0.46
N SER A 238 22.74 -1.22 -1.74
CA SER A 238 22.83 0.17 -2.23
C SER A 238 21.48 0.85 -2.43
N LEU A 239 20.36 0.11 -2.44
CA LEU A 239 19.04 0.66 -2.76
C LEU A 239 18.04 0.39 -1.63
N SER A 240 17.47 1.45 -1.06
CA SER A 240 16.37 1.30 -0.10
C SER A 240 15.21 0.53 -0.74
N PRO A 241 14.61 -0.45 -0.04
CA PRO A 241 13.41 -1.14 -0.51
C PRO A 241 12.24 -0.22 -0.91
N ILE A 242 12.12 0.95 -0.27
CA ILE A 242 11.10 1.95 -0.61
C ILE A 242 11.37 2.56 -2.00
N VAL A 243 12.62 2.92 -2.27
CA VAL A 243 13.06 3.43 -3.58
C VAL A 243 12.88 2.36 -4.65
N ALA A 244 13.28 1.12 -4.35
CA ALA A 244 13.08 -0.02 -5.25
C ALA A 244 11.60 -0.26 -5.55
N GLY A 245 10.73 -0.15 -4.53
CA GLY A 245 9.29 -0.28 -4.69
C GLY A 245 8.68 0.80 -5.58
N ALA A 246 9.07 2.06 -5.38
CA ALA A 246 8.64 3.16 -6.26
C ALA A 246 9.15 2.97 -7.71
N GLY A 247 10.41 2.54 -7.86
CA GLY A 247 11.00 2.17 -9.14
C GLY A 247 10.26 1.02 -9.83
N ALA A 248 9.85 0.00 -9.08
CA ALA A 248 9.08 -1.14 -9.58
C ALA A 248 7.72 -0.71 -10.14
N MET A 249 7.05 0.26 -9.53
CA MET A 249 5.79 0.81 -10.06
C MET A 249 6.00 1.54 -11.39
N ILE A 250 7.01 2.39 -11.46
CA ILE A 250 7.34 3.12 -12.69
C ILE A 250 7.74 2.14 -13.79
N ALA A 251 8.55 1.14 -13.47
CA ALA A 251 8.93 0.07 -14.37
C ALA A 251 7.70 -0.67 -14.91
N GLY A 252 6.76 -1.07 -14.04
CA GLY A 252 5.50 -1.70 -14.46
C GLY A 252 4.69 -0.83 -15.44
N LEU A 253 4.59 0.48 -15.18
CA LEU A 253 3.88 1.43 -16.04
C LEU A 253 4.48 1.57 -17.44
N ILE A 254 5.77 1.29 -17.60
CA ILE A 254 6.51 1.33 -18.88
C ILE A 254 6.53 -0.05 -19.55
N VAL A 255 6.75 -1.12 -18.78
CA VAL A 255 6.88 -2.49 -19.28
C VAL A 255 5.56 -2.98 -19.88
N VAL A 256 4.42 -2.71 -19.23
CA VAL A 256 3.11 -3.15 -19.73
C VAL A 256 2.81 -2.62 -21.14
N PRO A 257 2.90 -1.31 -21.45
CA PRO A 257 2.63 -0.82 -22.81
C PRO A 257 3.62 -1.35 -23.85
N ILE A 258 4.92 -1.46 -23.51
CA ILE A 258 5.93 -1.98 -24.44
C ILE A 258 5.67 -3.44 -24.78
N VAL A 259 5.52 -4.30 -23.78
CA VAL A 259 5.27 -5.73 -23.99
C VAL A 259 3.91 -5.95 -24.66
N SER A 260 2.93 -5.12 -24.34
CA SER A 260 1.60 -5.16 -24.96
C SER A 260 1.58 -4.65 -26.40
N ALA A 261 2.53 -3.82 -26.81
CA ALA A 261 2.70 -3.41 -28.21
C ALA A 261 3.41 -4.50 -29.04
N ILE A 262 4.36 -5.21 -28.43
CA ILE A 262 5.13 -6.28 -29.07
C ILE A 262 4.32 -7.59 -29.15
N THR A 263 3.46 -7.84 -28.16
CA THR A 263 2.68 -9.07 -28.06
C THR A 263 1.25 -8.85 -28.53
N SER A 264 0.64 -9.85 -29.16
CA SER A 264 -0.78 -9.83 -29.55
C SER A 264 -1.59 -10.82 -28.70
N ASN A 265 -2.75 -10.40 -28.20
CA ASN A 265 -3.68 -11.30 -27.52
C ASN A 265 -4.34 -12.29 -28.49
N SER A 266 -4.71 -13.46 -27.96
CA SER A 266 -5.53 -14.43 -28.69
C SER A 266 -6.87 -13.83 -29.11
N GLN A 267 -7.42 -14.24 -30.25
CA GLN A 267 -8.68 -13.71 -30.80
C GLN A 267 -9.86 -13.87 -29.81
N LYS A 268 -9.87 -14.95 -29.03
CA LYS A 268 -10.87 -15.21 -27.98
C LYS A 268 -10.84 -14.16 -26.86
N ASP A 269 -9.65 -13.67 -26.51
CA ASP A 269 -9.48 -12.66 -25.48
C ASP A 269 -9.86 -11.26 -25.98
N LYS A 270 -9.56 -10.96 -27.25
CA LYS A 270 -9.98 -9.70 -27.89
C LYS A 270 -11.49 -9.55 -27.86
N ASN A 271 -12.23 -10.59 -28.28
CA ASN A 271 -13.69 -10.57 -28.27
C ASN A 271 -14.25 -10.42 -26.84
N ARG A 272 -13.64 -11.08 -25.84
CA ARG A 272 -14.08 -10.96 -24.44
C ARG A 272 -13.84 -9.55 -23.88
N VAL A 273 -12.68 -8.94 -24.17
CA VAL A 273 -12.37 -7.58 -23.75
C VAL A 273 -13.32 -6.59 -24.43
N GLU A 274 -13.60 -6.76 -25.72
CA GLU A 274 -14.51 -5.90 -26.46
C GLU A 274 -15.91 -5.88 -25.84
N ASN A 275 -16.48 -7.06 -25.55
CA ASN A 275 -17.77 -7.19 -24.86
C ASN A 275 -17.79 -6.53 -23.47
N ILE A 276 -16.69 -6.60 -22.70
CA ILE A 276 -16.61 -5.95 -21.38
C ILE A 276 -16.60 -4.43 -21.52
N PHE A 277 -15.88 -3.92 -22.52
CA PHE A 277 -15.80 -2.48 -22.75
C PHE A 277 -17.07 -1.88 -23.38
N GLU A 278 -17.96 -2.69 -23.96
CA GLU A 278 -19.28 -2.21 -24.41
C GLU A 278 -20.10 -1.63 -23.26
N CYS A 279 -19.88 -2.07 -22.02
CA CYS A 279 -20.51 -1.50 -20.83
C CYS A 279 -20.26 0.01 -20.67
N TYR A 280 -19.13 0.54 -21.15
CA TYR A 280 -18.84 1.98 -21.14
C TYR A 280 -19.70 2.79 -22.12
N ASN A 281 -20.26 2.14 -23.14
CA ASN A 281 -21.08 2.78 -24.17
C ASN A 281 -22.58 2.75 -23.82
N VAL A 282 -22.95 2.10 -22.71
CA VAL A 282 -24.35 2.03 -22.26
C VAL A 282 -24.72 3.36 -21.57
N ASN A 283 -25.48 4.20 -22.27
CA ASN A 283 -26.02 5.43 -21.70
C ASN A 283 -27.12 5.11 -20.70
N ILE A 284 -26.81 5.19 -19.40
CA ILE A 284 -27.80 5.04 -18.32
C ILE A 284 -28.61 6.34 -18.24
N THR A 285 -29.87 6.30 -18.69
CA THR A 285 -30.77 7.46 -18.63
C THR A 285 -31.27 7.64 -17.19
N VAL A 286 -30.67 8.58 -16.45
CA VAL A 286 -31.11 8.90 -15.07
C VAL A 286 -32.29 9.86 -15.12
N LYS A 287 -33.38 9.53 -14.42
CA LYS A 287 -34.60 10.35 -14.35
C LYS A 287 -34.29 11.66 -13.60
N LYS A 288 -34.16 12.77 -14.32
CA LYS A 288 -33.95 14.12 -13.75
C LYS A 288 -35.29 14.71 -13.31
N SER A 289 -35.56 14.80 -12.01
CA SER A 289 -36.70 15.57 -11.51
C SER A 289 -36.41 17.07 -11.65
N ARG A 290 -37.13 17.73 -12.56
CA ARG A 290 -37.08 19.18 -12.77
C ARG A 290 -37.63 19.87 -11.49
N GLN A 291 -36.83 20.66 -10.80
CA GLN A 291 -37.39 21.69 -9.92
C GLN A 291 -38.06 22.72 -10.83
N LEU A 292 -39.36 22.93 -10.62
CA LEU A 292 -40.08 24.05 -11.23
C LEU A 292 -39.38 25.34 -10.78
N SER A 293 -38.95 26.13 -11.76
CA SER A 293 -38.62 27.54 -11.55
C SER A 293 -39.82 28.22 -10.90
N SER A 294 -39.58 28.86 -9.77
CA SER A 294 -40.51 29.79 -9.14
C SER A 294 -40.58 31.04 -10.01
N ASP A 295 -41.65 31.16 -10.79
CA ASP A 295 -42.23 32.46 -11.16
C ASP A 295 -43.07 32.98 -9.98
#